data_AF-A0A3N2G1G2-F1
#
_entry.id   AF-A0A3N2G1G2-F1
#
_cell.length_a   1.000
_cell.length_b   1.000
_cell.length_c   1.000
_cell.angle_alpha   90.00
_cell.angle_beta   90.00
_cell.angle_gamma   90.00
#
_symmetry.space_group_name_H-M   'P 1'
#
loop_
_entity.id
_entity.type
_entity.pdbx_description
1 polymer ?
#
loop_
_entity_poly.entity_id
_entity_poly.type
_entity_poly.pdbx_seq_one_letter_code
_entity_poly.pdbx_strand_id
1 'polypeptide(L)'
;MAPLRRTSPVRRPLVLGAVCLALVVSLGLADPAAAAGAGASTSARNAAVRPTAKAAKPTAAQVKGARRAAGKGGVTALRTLHALPGSAGVHIVWDDPDLGSHLGGVRIGSTSTVLLNSRRLSGRPALARDVVRHEIAHIYQGRLMRTHHLTWAQLGRRLAPTFGTNSQEKVADCVARSFGARWTGYTSSCSGAAKRAWVKAMIGGYLPRR
;
A
#
# COMPACT_ATOMS: atom_id res chain seq x y z
N MET A 1 52.52 -17.13 -34.83
CA MET A 1 52.20 -17.15 -33.39
C MET A 1 51.62 -15.80 -33.00
N ALA A 2 50.32 -15.74 -32.66
CA ALA A 2 49.63 -14.54 -32.18
C ALA A 2 48.70 -14.96 -31.02
N PRO A 3 48.61 -14.19 -29.90
CA PRO A 3 47.83 -14.61 -28.75
C PRO A 3 46.35 -14.21 -28.86
N LEU A 4 45.47 -15.16 -28.56
CA LEU A 4 44.02 -14.96 -28.42
C LEU A 4 43.72 -14.15 -27.15
N ARG A 5 43.12 -12.96 -27.33
CA ARG A 5 42.57 -12.15 -26.23
C ARG A 5 41.32 -12.83 -25.65
N ARG A 6 41.39 -13.21 -24.38
CA ARG A 6 40.22 -13.59 -23.57
C ARG A 6 39.40 -12.34 -23.23
N THR A 7 38.17 -12.27 -23.72
CA THR A 7 37.16 -11.31 -23.24
C THR A 7 36.45 -11.88 -22.00
N SER A 8 36.56 -11.19 -20.87
CA SER A 8 35.81 -11.51 -19.65
C SER A 8 34.31 -11.26 -19.84
N PRO A 9 33.41 -12.10 -19.29
CA PRO A 9 31.98 -11.84 -19.32
C PRO A 9 31.61 -10.73 -18.33
N VAL A 10 30.94 -9.71 -18.84
CA VAL A 10 30.31 -8.64 -18.06
C VAL A 10 29.29 -9.26 -17.10
N ARG A 11 29.54 -9.11 -15.79
CA ARG A 11 28.54 -9.42 -14.75
C ARG A 11 27.37 -8.43 -14.89
N ARG A 12 26.25 -8.92 -15.41
CA ARG A 12 24.97 -8.21 -15.37
C ARG A 12 24.48 -8.13 -13.91
N PRO A 13 24.14 -6.95 -13.37
CA PRO A 13 23.49 -6.88 -12.08
C PRO A 13 22.09 -7.50 -12.18
N LEU A 14 21.85 -8.47 -11.31
CA LEU A 14 20.54 -9.10 -11.10
C LEU A 14 19.62 -8.05 -10.47
N VAL A 15 18.83 -7.36 -11.29
CA VAL A 15 17.72 -6.52 -10.84
C VAL A 15 16.61 -7.49 -10.42
N LEU A 16 16.59 -7.89 -9.15
CA LEU A 16 15.41 -8.50 -8.53
C LEU A 16 14.31 -7.44 -8.43
N GLY A 17 13.58 -7.25 -9.53
CA GLY A 17 12.39 -6.42 -9.57
C GLY A 17 11.30 -7.04 -8.70
N ALA A 18 10.92 -6.36 -7.63
CA ALA A 18 9.66 -6.64 -6.95
C ALA A 18 8.54 -6.15 -7.87
N VAL A 19 8.00 -7.04 -8.70
CA VAL A 19 6.62 -6.89 -9.17
C VAL A 19 5.78 -6.99 -7.90
N CYS A 20 4.90 -6.03 -7.64
CA CYS A 20 3.76 -6.11 -6.73
C CYS A 20 2.55 -6.02 -7.64
N LEU A 21 1.80 -7.12 -7.74
CA LEU A 21 0.57 -7.15 -8.51
C LEU A 21 -0.56 -6.81 -7.55
N ALA A 22 -1.27 -5.73 -7.82
CA ALA A 22 -2.59 -5.52 -7.25
C ALA A 22 -3.47 -6.70 -7.73
N LEU A 23 -3.75 -7.66 -6.83
CA LEU A 23 -4.46 -8.89 -7.18
C LEU A 23 -5.93 -8.58 -7.47
N VAL A 24 -6.41 -9.00 -8.66
CA VAL A 24 -7.83 -9.04 -9.01
C VAL A 24 -8.31 -10.47 -8.80
N VAL A 25 -9.14 -10.69 -7.78
CA VAL A 25 -9.95 -11.93 -7.69
C VAL A 25 -11.40 -11.51 -7.91
N SER A 26 -11.90 -11.76 -9.12
CA SER A 26 -13.33 -11.65 -9.42
C SER A 26 -14.01 -12.95 -9.02
N LEU A 27 -14.67 -12.96 -7.86
CA LEU A 27 -15.66 -13.99 -7.52
C LEU A 27 -17.02 -13.34 -7.58
N GLY A 28 -17.73 -13.59 -8.68
CA GLY A 28 -19.16 -13.32 -8.79
C GLY A 28 -19.94 -14.37 -8.02
N LEU A 29 -20.82 -13.94 -7.14
CA LEU A 29 -22.00 -14.66 -6.69
C LEU A 29 -23.11 -13.64 -6.42
N ALA A 30 -24.32 -14.01 -6.84
CA ALA A 30 -25.51 -13.20 -6.96
C ALA A 30 -26.08 -12.72 -5.61
N ASP A 31 -26.63 -11.50 -5.58
CA ASP A 31 -27.59 -11.05 -4.58
C ASP A 31 -29.01 -11.19 -5.15
N PRO A 32 -29.94 -11.92 -4.49
CA PRO A 32 -31.36 -11.77 -4.76
C PRO A 32 -31.95 -10.57 -4.01
N ALA A 33 -32.80 -9.81 -4.71
CA ALA A 33 -34.08 -9.19 -4.28
C ALA A 33 -34.25 -8.72 -2.81
N ALA A 34 -34.85 -7.58 -2.46
CA ALA A 34 -35.61 -6.58 -3.19
C ALA A 34 -35.87 -5.33 -2.30
N ALA A 35 -36.04 -4.20 -2.99
CA ALA A 35 -36.98 -3.09 -2.76
C ALA A 35 -37.45 -2.68 -1.34
N ALA A 36 -37.23 -1.41 -0.99
CA ALA A 36 -38.28 -0.36 -0.94
C ALA A 36 -37.78 0.92 -0.22
N GLY A 37 -38.19 2.10 -0.69
CA GLY A 37 -38.16 3.35 0.09
C GLY A 37 -37.53 4.55 -0.63
N ALA A 38 -38.34 5.24 -1.43
CA ALA A 38 -38.02 6.55 -1.99
C ALA A 38 -38.04 7.65 -0.91
N GLY A 39 -37.19 8.66 -1.10
CA GLY A 39 -37.43 10.02 -0.60
C GLY A 39 -36.61 10.45 0.62
N ALA A 40 -35.56 11.24 0.38
CA ALA A 40 -35.26 12.50 1.09
C ALA A 40 -33.88 13.00 0.65
N SER A 41 -33.87 13.87 -0.36
CA SER A 41 -32.73 14.70 -0.70
C SER A 41 -32.45 15.63 0.47
N THR A 42 -31.38 15.36 1.23
CA THR A 42 -30.88 16.27 2.26
C THR A 42 -29.40 16.49 2.04
N SER A 43 -29.08 17.76 1.81
CA SER A 43 -27.77 18.32 1.52
C SER A 43 -26.72 17.93 2.57
N ALA A 44 -25.85 16.97 2.25
CA ALA A 44 -24.70 16.62 3.07
C ALA A 44 -23.52 17.54 2.70
N ARG A 45 -23.41 18.63 3.45
CA ARG A 45 -22.24 19.51 3.51
C ARG A 45 -20.97 18.66 3.62
N ASN A 46 -19.91 19.12 2.96
CA ASN A 46 -18.53 18.64 3.05
C ASN A 46 -18.08 18.42 4.51
N ALA A 47 -18.35 17.24 5.06
CA ALA A 47 -17.71 16.78 6.27
C ALA A 47 -16.36 16.19 5.85
N ALA A 48 -15.35 17.06 5.82
CA ALA A 48 -13.97 16.60 5.86
C ALA A 48 -13.85 15.66 7.07
N VAL A 49 -13.67 14.37 6.81
CA VAL A 49 -13.42 13.38 7.86
C VAL A 49 -12.09 13.74 8.50
N ARG A 50 -12.13 14.54 9.58
CA ARG A 50 -10.97 14.75 10.44
C ARG A 50 -10.65 13.39 11.08
N PRO A 51 -9.47 12.81 10.86
CA PRO A 51 -9.08 11.61 11.58
C PRO A 51 -8.72 12.01 13.01
N THR A 52 -9.67 11.94 13.95
CA THR A 52 -9.47 12.32 15.36
C THR A 52 -9.15 11.16 16.29
N ALA A 53 -9.19 9.91 15.83
CA ALA A 53 -8.72 8.79 16.65
C ALA A 53 -7.21 8.65 16.53
N LYS A 54 -6.48 9.02 17.60
CA LYS A 54 -5.08 8.62 17.79
C LYS A 54 -5.02 7.10 17.64
N ALA A 55 -4.22 6.61 16.71
CA ALA A 55 -4.09 5.18 16.49
C ALA A 55 -3.69 4.48 17.80
N ALA A 56 -4.49 3.49 18.21
CA ALA A 56 -4.26 2.75 19.45
C ALA A 56 -2.88 2.07 19.39
N LYS A 57 -2.20 1.93 20.53
CA LYS A 57 -0.97 1.11 20.58
C LYS A 57 -1.34 -0.36 20.34
N PRO A 58 -0.46 -1.17 19.73
CA PRO A 58 -0.71 -2.59 19.58
C PRO A 58 -0.77 -3.28 20.95
N THR A 59 -1.69 -4.22 21.11
CA THR A 59 -1.84 -5.00 22.34
C THR A 59 -0.69 -5.99 22.52
N ALA A 60 -0.46 -6.45 23.74
CA ALA A 60 0.55 -7.47 24.03
C ALA A 60 0.32 -8.77 23.23
N ALA A 61 -0.94 -9.17 23.05
CA ALA A 61 -1.31 -10.33 22.25
C ALA A 61 -0.92 -10.16 20.77
N GLN A 62 -1.22 -9.00 20.19
CA GLN A 62 -0.83 -8.68 18.81
C GLN A 62 0.70 -8.68 18.64
N VAL A 63 1.43 -8.08 19.60
CA VAL A 63 2.91 -8.09 19.60
C VAL A 63 3.46 -9.52 19.69
N LYS A 64 2.87 -10.37 20.55
CA LYS A 64 3.25 -11.79 20.67
C LYS A 64 3.00 -12.54 19.36
N GLY A 65 1.83 -12.35 18.74
CA GLY A 65 1.49 -12.95 17.45
C GLY A 65 2.44 -12.53 16.33
N ALA A 66 2.71 -11.23 16.20
CA ALA A 66 3.63 -10.70 15.19
C ALA A 66 5.08 -11.20 15.40
N ARG A 67 5.50 -11.34 16.67
CA ARG A 67 6.80 -11.95 17.00
C ARG A 67 6.86 -13.42 16.60
N ARG A 68 5.79 -14.18 16.80
CA ARG A 68 5.72 -15.59 16.40
C ARG A 68 5.77 -15.73 14.88
N ALA A 69 5.07 -14.88 14.14
CA ALA A 69 5.06 -14.92 12.68
C ALA A 69 6.43 -14.56 12.07
N ALA A 70 7.01 -13.41 12.42
CA ALA A 70 8.18 -12.87 11.72
C ALA A 70 9.26 -12.28 12.65
N GLY A 71 9.33 -12.72 13.90
CA GLY A 71 10.35 -12.30 14.86
C GLY A 71 10.40 -10.77 15.06
N LYS A 72 11.61 -10.20 15.04
CA LYS A 72 11.82 -8.74 15.14
C LYS A 72 11.19 -7.97 13.98
N GLY A 73 11.14 -8.58 12.79
CA GLY A 73 10.50 -8.01 11.61
C GLY A 73 9.01 -7.82 11.82
N GLY A 74 8.33 -8.85 12.30
CA GLY A 74 6.88 -8.80 12.58
C GLY A 74 6.50 -7.77 13.64
N VAL A 75 7.23 -7.71 14.75
CA VAL A 75 7.00 -6.69 15.79
C VAL A 75 7.19 -5.28 15.23
N THR A 76 8.19 -5.08 14.37
CA THR A 76 8.46 -3.77 13.76
C THR A 76 7.38 -3.38 12.75
N ALA A 77 6.92 -4.32 11.91
CA ALA A 77 5.82 -4.11 10.98
C ALA A 77 4.55 -3.65 11.72
N LEU A 78 4.14 -4.39 12.75
CA LEU A 78 2.95 -4.07 13.54
C LEU A 78 3.06 -2.70 14.21
N ARG A 79 4.18 -2.41 14.88
CA ARG A 79 4.38 -1.10 15.53
C ARG A 79 4.39 0.05 14.53
N THR A 80 4.98 -0.17 13.36
CA THR A 80 4.99 0.82 12.27
C THR A 80 3.57 1.08 11.81
N LEU A 81 2.78 0.04 11.54
CA LEU A 81 1.39 0.18 11.11
C LEU A 81 0.60 1.04 12.09
N HIS A 82 0.63 0.70 13.38
CA HIS A 82 -0.08 1.43 14.43
C HIS A 82 0.40 2.88 14.63
N ALA A 83 1.59 3.24 14.16
CA ALA A 83 2.09 4.62 14.25
C ALA A 83 1.66 5.50 13.06
N LEU A 84 1.18 4.89 11.97
CA LEU A 84 0.83 5.60 10.74
C LEU A 84 -0.59 6.19 10.82
N PRO A 85 -0.82 7.37 10.21
CA PRO A 85 -2.15 7.98 10.17
C PRO A 85 -3.15 7.08 9.44
N GLY A 86 -4.39 7.04 9.91
CA GLY A 86 -5.42 6.19 9.31
C GLY A 86 -5.23 4.69 9.50
N SER A 87 -4.33 4.23 10.37
CA SER A 87 -4.14 2.79 10.66
C SER A 87 -5.24 2.17 11.52
N ALA A 88 -6.15 2.98 12.07
CA ALA A 88 -7.31 2.46 12.80
C ALA A 88 -8.13 1.49 11.93
N GLY A 89 -8.43 0.32 12.48
CA GLY A 89 -9.13 -0.76 11.77
C GLY A 89 -8.30 -1.53 10.75
N VAL A 90 -7.00 -1.19 10.57
CA VAL A 90 -6.11 -1.90 9.67
C VAL A 90 -5.37 -3.01 10.42
N HIS A 91 -5.33 -4.21 9.85
CA HIS A 91 -4.65 -5.37 10.41
C HIS A 91 -3.71 -6.03 9.40
N ILE A 92 -2.74 -6.80 9.92
CA ILE A 92 -1.77 -7.55 9.13
C ILE A 92 -2.18 -9.02 9.09
N VAL A 93 -2.24 -9.57 7.88
CA VAL A 93 -2.32 -11.02 7.64
C VAL A 93 -0.94 -11.48 7.14
N TRP A 94 -0.43 -12.55 7.75
CA TRP A 94 0.87 -13.13 7.42
C TRP A 94 0.70 -14.31 6.48
N ASP A 95 1.54 -14.38 5.45
CA ASP A 95 1.67 -15.53 4.54
C ASP A 95 0.35 -15.97 3.88
N ASP A 96 -0.48 -14.98 3.54
CA ASP A 96 -1.66 -15.22 2.71
C ASP A 96 -1.23 -15.80 1.35
N PRO A 97 -1.82 -16.91 0.86
CA PRO A 97 -1.42 -17.54 -0.40
C PRO A 97 -1.48 -16.60 -1.59
N ASP A 98 -2.43 -15.65 -1.60
CA ASP A 98 -2.58 -14.66 -2.66
C ASP A 98 -1.36 -13.73 -2.77
N LEU A 99 -0.59 -13.57 -1.69
CA LEU A 99 0.62 -12.77 -1.68
C LEU A 99 1.75 -13.43 -2.51
N GLY A 100 1.70 -14.74 -2.71
CA GLY A 100 2.74 -15.49 -3.43
C GLY A 100 4.15 -15.18 -2.92
N SER A 101 5.01 -14.69 -3.82
CA SER A 101 6.41 -14.37 -3.49
C SER A 101 6.66 -12.92 -3.05
N HIS A 102 5.63 -12.07 -3.01
CA HIS A 102 5.77 -10.63 -2.70
C HIS A 102 6.24 -10.39 -1.26
N LEU A 103 6.84 -9.23 -0.97
CA LEU A 103 7.24 -8.84 0.40
C LEU A 103 6.04 -8.43 1.25
N GLY A 104 5.12 -7.70 0.62
CA GLY A 104 3.87 -7.21 1.16
C GLY A 104 2.90 -6.94 0.02
N GLY A 105 1.65 -6.70 0.37
CA GLY A 105 0.61 -6.36 -0.59
C GLY A 105 -0.69 -5.98 0.08
N VAL A 106 -1.61 -5.46 -0.72
CA VAL A 106 -3.01 -5.19 -0.33
C VAL A 106 -3.90 -5.66 -1.49
N ARG A 107 -4.93 -6.45 -1.18
CA ARG A 107 -5.94 -6.82 -2.21
C ARG A 107 -6.60 -5.56 -2.77
N ILE A 108 -6.84 -5.49 -4.07
CA ILE A 108 -7.43 -4.29 -4.70
C ILE A 108 -8.73 -3.90 -3.97
N GLY A 109 -8.85 -2.62 -3.62
CA GLY A 109 -10.04 -2.09 -2.95
C GLY A 109 -10.14 -2.42 -1.45
N SER A 110 -9.24 -3.24 -0.91
CA SER A 110 -9.16 -3.46 0.54
C SER A 110 -8.93 -2.14 1.28
N THR A 111 -9.61 -1.97 2.41
CA THR A 111 -9.54 -0.75 3.23
C THR A 111 -9.01 -1.00 4.64
N SER A 112 -8.67 -2.25 4.94
CA SER A 112 -8.36 -2.72 6.30
C SER A 112 -7.30 -3.83 6.37
N THR A 113 -6.90 -4.44 5.26
CA THR A 113 -6.04 -5.64 5.34
C THR A 113 -4.74 -5.43 4.57
N VAL A 114 -3.62 -5.54 5.28
CA VAL A 114 -2.26 -5.58 4.73
C VAL A 114 -1.75 -7.02 4.80
N LEU A 115 -1.27 -7.54 3.68
CA LEU A 115 -0.66 -8.86 3.57
C LEU A 115 0.86 -8.70 3.68
N LEU A 116 1.54 -9.54 4.47
CA LEU A 116 3.00 -9.52 4.61
C LEU A 116 3.59 -10.93 4.57
N ASN A 117 4.77 -11.05 3.95
CA ASN A 117 5.50 -12.31 3.89
C ASN A 117 6.42 -12.45 5.11
N SER A 118 6.09 -13.37 6.00
CA SER A 118 6.77 -13.52 7.28
C SER A 118 8.22 -13.95 7.09
N ARG A 119 8.45 -14.93 6.21
CA ARG A 119 9.78 -15.50 5.92
C ARG A 119 10.74 -14.45 5.38
N ARG A 120 10.28 -13.61 4.45
CA ARG A 120 11.12 -12.59 3.80
C ARG A 120 11.41 -11.38 4.69
N LEU A 121 10.57 -11.13 5.70
CA LEU A 121 10.71 -10.01 6.64
C LEU A 121 11.29 -10.42 8.00
N SER A 122 11.37 -11.71 8.31
CA SER A 122 11.98 -12.21 9.53
C SER A 122 13.42 -11.72 9.68
N GLY A 123 13.75 -11.18 10.86
CA GLY A 123 15.06 -10.59 11.14
C GLY A 123 15.38 -9.28 10.42
N ARG A 124 14.46 -8.71 9.62
CA ARG A 124 14.70 -7.52 8.77
C ARG A 124 13.80 -6.33 9.15
N PRO A 125 13.97 -5.75 10.35
CA PRO A 125 13.06 -4.72 10.88
C PRO A 125 13.01 -3.45 10.02
N ALA A 126 14.14 -3.01 9.44
CA ALA A 126 14.17 -1.83 8.58
C ALA A 126 13.34 -2.02 7.30
N LEU A 127 13.47 -3.18 6.65
CA LEU A 127 12.68 -3.52 5.47
C LEU A 127 11.20 -3.67 5.81
N ALA A 128 10.88 -4.36 6.91
CA ALA A 128 9.49 -4.54 7.36
C ALA A 128 8.79 -3.19 7.61
N ARG A 129 9.49 -2.22 8.19
CA ARG A 129 8.99 -0.86 8.38
C ARG A 129 8.70 -0.16 7.05
N ASP A 130 9.61 -0.26 6.09
CA ASP A 130 9.47 0.42 4.80
C ASP A 130 8.36 -0.22 3.94
N VAL A 131 8.24 -1.55 3.96
CA VAL A 131 7.11 -2.27 3.33
C VAL A 131 5.78 -1.83 3.93
N VAL A 132 5.63 -1.78 5.26
CA VAL A 132 4.36 -1.33 5.87
C VAL A 132 3.99 0.11 5.50
N ARG A 133 4.98 1.00 5.37
CA ARG A 133 4.75 2.38 4.92
C ARG A 133 4.28 2.45 3.47
N HIS A 134 4.68 1.50 2.63
CA HIS A 134 4.17 1.31 1.28
C HIS A 134 2.74 0.76 1.31
N GLU A 135 2.51 -0.35 2.01
CA GLU A 135 1.21 -1.03 2.00
C GLU A 135 0.06 -0.18 2.56
N ILE A 136 0.32 0.65 3.57
CA ILE A 136 -0.73 1.56 4.07
C ILE A 136 -1.21 2.54 2.99
N ALA A 137 -0.37 2.87 2.01
CA ALA A 137 -0.74 3.75 0.92
C ALA A 137 -1.80 3.10 0.01
N HIS A 138 -1.72 1.78 -0.21
CA HIS A 138 -2.77 1.04 -0.91
C HIS A 138 -4.08 0.99 -0.12
N ILE A 139 -4.03 0.98 1.21
CA ILE A 139 -5.23 1.16 2.04
C ILE A 139 -5.85 2.55 1.82
N TYR A 140 -5.04 3.60 1.69
CA TYR A 140 -5.55 4.93 1.33
C TYR A 140 -6.18 4.95 -0.06
N GLN A 141 -5.59 4.24 -1.03
CA GLN A 141 -6.17 4.10 -2.37
C GLN A 141 -7.52 3.38 -2.33
N GLY A 142 -7.64 2.26 -1.61
CA GLY A 142 -8.91 1.56 -1.43
C GLY A 142 -9.98 2.44 -0.77
N ARG A 143 -9.59 3.26 0.21
CA ARG A 143 -10.50 4.22 0.84
C ARG A 143 -10.94 5.34 -0.11
N LEU A 144 -10.01 5.92 -0.87
CA LEU A 144 -10.34 6.91 -1.90
C LEU A 144 -11.29 6.33 -2.96
N MET A 145 -11.05 5.09 -3.39
CA MET A 145 -11.92 4.38 -4.31
C MET A 145 -13.33 4.25 -3.75
N ARG A 146 -13.47 3.81 -2.50
CA ARG A 146 -14.76 3.69 -1.84
C ARG A 146 -15.46 5.05 -1.70
N THR A 147 -14.76 6.06 -1.20
CA THR A 147 -15.31 7.41 -0.95
C THR A 147 -15.74 8.12 -2.22
N HIS A 148 -15.06 7.89 -3.34
CA HIS A 148 -15.31 8.60 -4.60
C HIS A 148 -15.91 7.69 -5.68
N HIS A 149 -16.38 6.49 -5.32
CA HIS A 149 -16.95 5.50 -6.22
C HIS A 149 -16.07 5.24 -7.46
N LEU A 150 -14.75 5.09 -7.24
CA LEU A 150 -13.78 4.85 -8.30
C LEU A 150 -13.42 3.37 -8.38
N THR A 151 -13.31 2.86 -9.60
CA THR A 151 -12.60 1.62 -9.87
C THR A 151 -11.08 1.82 -9.79
N TRP A 152 -10.33 0.73 -9.64
CA TRP A 152 -8.86 0.76 -9.64
C TRP A 152 -8.30 1.42 -10.91
N ALA A 153 -8.91 1.12 -12.06
CA ALA A 153 -8.52 1.70 -13.35
C ALA A 153 -8.83 3.20 -13.42
N GLN A 154 -9.96 3.65 -12.87
CA GLN A 154 -10.30 5.08 -12.80
C GLN A 154 -9.33 5.85 -11.90
N LEU A 155 -8.96 5.29 -10.75
CA LEU A 155 -7.93 5.89 -9.88
C LEU A 155 -6.58 5.96 -10.60
N GLY A 156 -6.17 4.88 -11.27
CA GLY A 156 -4.94 4.82 -12.06
C GLY A 156 -4.87 5.91 -13.14
N ARG A 157 -5.96 6.10 -13.89
CA ARG A 157 -6.06 7.18 -14.90
C ARG A 157 -5.93 8.58 -14.29
N ARG A 158 -6.42 8.80 -13.08
CA ARG A 158 -6.28 10.08 -12.38
C ARG A 158 -4.84 10.34 -11.92
N LEU A 159 -4.12 9.29 -11.52
CA LEU A 159 -2.72 9.38 -11.09
C LEU A 159 -1.73 9.45 -12.26
N ALA A 160 -2.08 8.86 -13.41
CA ALA A 160 -1.18 8.71 -14.56
C ALA A 160 -0.54 10.01 -15.06
N PRO A 161 -1.23 11.17 -15.14
CA PRO A 161 -0.59 12.43 -15.55
C PRO A 161 0.57 12.86 -14.64
N THR A 162 0.58 12.45 -13.37
CA THR A 162 1.62 12.81 -12.40
C THR A 162 2.68 11.72 -12.24
N PHE A 163 2.31 10.45 -12.33
CA PHE A 163 3.17 9.31 -11.98
C PHE A 163 3.54 8.42 -13.19
N GLY A 164 2.90 8.59 -14.34
CA GLY A 164 3.10 7.78 -15.54
C GLY A 164 2.58 6.35 -15.38
N THR A 165 3.29 5.37 -15.95
CA THR A 165 2.99 3.94 -15.79
C THR A 165 3.17 3.49 -14.34
N ASN A 166 2.44 2.46 -13.90
CA ASN A 166 2.42 1.97 -12.51
C ASN A 166 2.13 3.09 -11.50
N SER A 167 1.19 3.97 -11.84
CA SER A 167 0.92 5.20 -11.09
C SER A 167 0.50 4.94 -9.65
N GLN A 168 -0.27 3.87 -9.40
CA GLN A 168 -0.68 3.44 -8.07
C GLN A 168 0.51 3.02 -7.19
N GLU A 169 1.45 2.25 -7.73
CA GLU A 169 2.65 1.82 -7.00
C GLU A 169 3.60 2.99 -6.73
N LYS A 170 3.79 3.86 -7.72
CA LYS A 170 4.68 5.03 -7.57
C LYS A 170 4.14 6.06 -6.58
N VAL A 171 2.82 6.27 -6.52
CA VAL A 171 2.26 7.14 -5.49
C VAL A 171 2.34 6.47 -4.11
N ALA A 172 2.21 5.13 -4.02
CA ALA A 172 2.41 4.39 -2.77
C ALA A 172 3.84 4.54 -2.24
N ASP A 173 4.85 4.41 -3.11
CA ASP A 173 6.25 4.70 -2.78
C ASP A 173 6.45 6.13 -2.27
N CYS A 174 5.79 7.12 -2.89
CA CYS A 174 5.93 8.50 -2.46
C CYS A 174 5.25 8.80 -1.13
N VAL A 175 4.15 8.13 -0.82
CA VAL A 175 3.56 8.14 0.52
C VAL A 175 4.51 7.48 1.51
N ALA A 176 5.07 6.32 1.18
CA ALA A 176 6.02 5.62 2.04
C ALA A 176 7.24 6.50 2.38
N ARG A 177 7.81 7.18 1.37
CA ARG A 177 8.91 8.14 1.52
C ARG A 177 8.51 9.35 2.36
N SER A 178 7.29 9.85 2.25
CA SER A 178 6.80 10.93 3.12
C SER A 178 6.74 10.53 4.60
N PHE A 179 6.62 9.22 4.89
CA PHE A 179 6.75 8.64 6.22
C PHE A 179 8.18 8.21 6.59
N GLY A 180 9.17 8.53 5.76
CA GLY A 180 10.59 8.26 6.00
C GLY A 180 11.04 6.85 5.57
N ALA A 181 10.36 6.21 4.61
CA ALA A 181 10.89 4.99 3.99
C ALA A 181 12.21 5.28 3.26
N ARG A 182 13.21 4.42 3.47
CA ARG A 182 14.53 4.51 2.82
C ARG A 182 14.62 3.60 1.60
N TRP A 183 13.77 2.58 1.55
CA TRP A 183 13.65 1.66 0.42
C TRP A 183 12.22 1.67 -0.13
N THR A 184 12.10 1.66 -1.45
CA THR A 184 10.84 1.66 -2.23
C THR A 184 11.04 0.88 -3.54
N GLY A 185 9.96 0.40 -4.16
CA GLY A 185 10.04 -0.58 -5.25
C GLY A 185 10.05 0.00 -6.69
N TYR A 186 9.41 1.14 -6.91
CA TYR A 186 9.02 1.63 -8.24
C TYR A 186 9.52 3.04 -8.57
N THR A 187 9.70 3.90 -7.58
CA THR A 187 10.25 5.24 -7.77
C THR A 187 11.09 5.69 -6.58
N SER A 188 12.14 6.43 -6.91
CA SER A 188 12.97 7.13 -5.95
C SER A 188 12.76 8.65 -5.94
N SER A 189 12.06 9.19 -6.95
CA SER A 189 11.86 10.63 -7.10
C SER A 189 10.39 11.03 -6.86
N CYS A 190 10.17 11.64 -5.69
CA CYS A 190 8.88 12.17 -5.25
C CYS A 190 8.85 13.70 -5.21
N SER A 191 9.83 14.34 -5.86
CA SER A 191 9.90 15.79 -6.00
C SER A 191 8.84 16.29 -6.99
N GLY A 192 8.34 17.50 -6.75
CA GLY A 192 7.34 18.17 -7.59
C GLY A 192 6.04 18.48 -6.85
N ALA A 193 5.45 19.63 -7.15
CA ALA A 193 4.24 20.10 -6.47
C ALA A 193 3.06 19.14 -6.65
N ALA A 194 2.84 18.62 -7.87
CA ALA A 194 1.78 17.68 -8.17
C ALA A 194 1.90 16.36 -7.38
N LYS A 195 3.10 15.77 -7.31
CA LYS A 195 3.34 14.54 -6.53
C LYS A 195 3.08 14.77 -5.04
N ARG A 196 3.57 15.89 -4.48
CA ARG A 196 3.31 16.26 -3.08
C ARG A 196 1.82 16.50 -2.80
N ALA A 197 1.10 17.11 -3.74
CA ALA A 197 -0.34 17.31 -3.63
C ALA A 197 -1.09 15.97 -3.58
N TRP A 198 -0.72 15.01 -4.44
CA TRP A 198 -1.28 13.66 -4.43
C TRP A 198 -0.99 12.90 -3.13
N VAL A 199 0.25 12.96 -2.63
CA VAL A 199 0.62 12.33 -1.35
C VAL A 199 -0.23 12.89 -0.20
N LYS A 200 -0.34 14.22 -0.10
CA LYS A 200 -1.17 14.88 0.91
C LYS A 200 -2.65 14.49 0.78
N ALA A 201 -3.16 14.46 -0.44
CA ALA A 201 -4.54 14.12 -0.73
C ALA A 201 -4.89 12.67 -0.37
N MET A 202 -4.00 11.73 -0.70
CA MET A 202 -4.15 10.32 -0.31
C MET A 202 -4.21 10.14 1.21
N ILE A 203 -3.25 10.72 1.95
CA ILE A 203 -3.23 10.63 3.41
C ILE A 203 -4.47 11.30 4.02
N GLY A 204 -4.92 12.41 3.43
CA GLY A 204 -6.10 13.15 3.86
C GLY A 204 -7.44 12.58 3.39
N GLY A 205 -7.46 11.53 2.56
CA GLY A 205 -8.70 10.92 2.06
C GLY A 205 -9.49 11.80 1.09
N TYR A 206 -8.83 12.65 0.29
CA TYR A 206 -9.47 13.46 -0.75
C TYR A 206 -8.72 13.35 -2.08
N LEU A 207 -9.33 13.86 -3.17
CA LEU A 207 -8.68 13.97 -4.47
C LEU A 207 -8.11 15.38 -4.66
N PRO A 208 -6.88 15.54 -5.20
CA PRO A 208 -6.36 16.86 -5.52
C PRO A 208 -7.31 17.59 -6.47
N ARG A 209 -7.49 18.90 -6.27
CA ARG A 209 -8.14 19.76 -7.25
C ARG A 209 -7.27 19.80 -8.50
N ARG A 210 -7.92 19.76 -9.68
CA ARG A 210 -7.26 19.91 -10.97
C ARG A 210 -6.80 21.34 -11.16
#